data_AF-E1YL96-F1
#
_entry.id   AF-E1YL96-F1
#
_cell.length_a   1.000
_cell.length_b   1.000
_cell.length_c   1.000
_cell.angle_alpha   90.00
_cell.angle_beta   90.00
_cell.angle_gamma   90.00
#
_symmetry.space_group_name_H-M   'P 1'
#
loop_
_entity.id
_entity.type
_entity.pdbx_description
1 polymer ?
#
loop_
_entity_poly.entity_id
_entity_poly.type
_entity_poly.pdbx_seq_one_letter_code
_entity_poly.pdbx_strand_id
1 'polypeptide(L)'
;MTKRRKIVEKPMSDSYKLHIDGQWVAAGDGKTFKTYCPANGELLATCADASREDVDKAVQAAWKAWDSWKKVSPRERSALLLKIADLIDANAGKLALIDTMDNGKPIRETTAIDVPLASAFATLQAPLELMRVRQYDGKNINQWLEANKDRIEVFYLRFYPPALNHKENRYRMAG
;
A
#
# COMPACT_ATOMS: atom_id res chain seq x y z
N MET A 1 10.98 -39.67 12.70
CA MET A 1 9.81 -38.83 13.02
C MET A 1 10.17 -37.37 12.79
N THR A 2 9.77 -36.80 11.66
CA THR A 2 10.07 -35.41 11.29
C THR A 2 9.26 -34.48 12.19
N LYS A 3 9.92 -33.64 12.99
CA LYS A 3 9.25 -32.55 13.73
C LYS A 3 8.45 -31.73 12.73
N ARG A 4 7.11 -31.74 12.82
CA ARG A 4 6.27 -30.76 12.13
C ARG A 4 6.80 -29.39 12.55
N ARG A 5 7.37 -28.63 11.60
CA ARG A 5 7.74 -27.23 11.81
C ARG A 5 6.51 -26.52 12.39
N LYS A 6 6.68 -25.74 13.46
CA LYS A 6 5.63 -24.86 13.97
C LYS A 6 5.06 -24.10 12.77
N ILE A 7 3.78 -24.30 12.51
CA ILE A 7 3.01 -23.50 11.56
C ILE A 7 3.23 -22.05 12.00
N VAL A 8 3.71 -21.21 11.09
CA VAL A 8 3.79 -19.77 11.35
C VAL A 8 2.38 -19.35 11.76
N GLU A 9 2.25 -18.72 12.93
CA GLU A 9 0.93 -18.30 13.41
C GLU A 9 0.25 -17.46 12.33
N LYS A 10 -0.96 -17.87 11.98
CA LYS A 10 -1.70 -17.32 10.84
C LYS A 10 -1.95 -15.83 11.07
N PRO A 11 -1.39 -14.93 10.23
CA PRO A 11 -1.47 -13.49 10.46
C PRO A 11 -2.84 -12.89 10.10
N MET A 12 -3.66 -13.62 9.35
CA MET A 12 -4.99 -13.17 8.91
C MET A 12 -6.11 -13.63 9.85
N SER A 13 -7.21 -12.87 9.84
CA SER A 13 -8.45 -13.24 10.50
C SER A 13 -9.12 -14.43 9.78
N ASP A 14 -9.97 -15.18 10.49
CA ASP A 14 -10.68 -16.31 9.90
C ASP A 14 -11.78 -15.90 8.91
N SER A 15 -12.29 -14.68 9.04
CA SER A 15 -13.25 -14.12 8.12
C SER A 15 -13.05 -12.64 7.84
N TYR A 16 -13.43 -12.22 6.63
CA TYR A 16 -13.36 -10.84 6.18
C TYR A 16 -14.71 -10.37 5.64
N LYS A 17 -15.04 -9.12 5.99
CA LYS A 17 -16.23 -8.40 5.56
C LYS A 17 -15.89 -7.41 4.44
N LEU A 18 -16.89 -6.92 3.73
CA LEU A 18 -16.75 -5.77 2.84
C LEU A 18 -16.56 -4.49 3.68
N HIS A 19 -15.83 -3.50 3.15
CA HIS A 19 -15.70 -2.18 3.79
C HIS A 19 -16.37 -1.11 2.92
N ILE A 20 -17.61 -0.75 3.26
CA ILE A 20 -18.47 0.16 2.48
C ILE A 20 -18.92 1.31 3.38
N ASP A 21 -18.77 2.55 2.91
CA ASP A 21 -19.16 3.79 3.64
C ASP A 21 -18.59 3.88 5.07
N GLY A 22 -17.32 3.47 5.24
CA GLY A 22 -16.64 3.49 6.53
C GLY A 22 -17.05 2.38 7.51
N GLN A 23 -17.79 1.37 7.05
CA GLN A 23 -18.31 0.27 7.87
C GLN A 23 -17.92 -1.10 7.32
N TRP A 24 -17.66 -2.04 8.23
CA TRP A 24 -17.48 -3.45 7.89
C TRP A 24 -18.83 -4.17 7.81
N VAL A 25 -19.23 -4.58 6.60
CA VAL A 25 -20.56 -5.18 6.32
C VAL A 25 -20.43 -6.56 5.68
N ALA A 26 -21.38 -7.45 5.94
CA ALA A 26 -21.51 -8.69 5.19
C ALA A 26 -21.94 -8.40 3.75
N ALA A 27 -21.79 -9.37 2.84
CA ALA A 27 -22.41 -9.30 1.53
C ALA A 27 -23.94 -9.18 1.67
N GLY A 28 -24.57 -8.39 0.81
CA GLY A 28 -26.00 -8.10 0.86
C GLY A 28 -26.88 -9.34 0.65
N ASP A 29 -26.39 -10.32 -0.10
CA ASP A 29 -27.04 -11.62 -0.31
C ASP A 29 -26.48 -12.73 0.62
N GLY A 30 -25.58 -12.38 1.55
CA GLY A 30 -24.97 -13.29 2.52
C GLY A 30 -23.93 -14.25 1.94
N LYS A 31 -23.57 -14.16 0.65
CA LYS A 31 -22.59 -15.08 0.05
C LYS A 31 -21.17 -14.83 0.56
N THR A 32 -20.40 -15.91 0.55
CA THR A 32 -18.99 -15.91 0.93
C THR A 32 -18.22 -16.88 0.05
N PHE A 33 -16.93 -16.61 -0.15
CA PHE A 33 -16.00 -17.56 -0.74
C PHE A 33 -14.83 -17.84 0.22
N LYS A 34 -14.11 -18.93 -0.02
CA LYS A 34 -12.94 -19.31 0.77
C LYS A 34 -11.68 -19.03 -0.03
N THR A 35 -10.67 -18.45 0.60
CA THR A 35 -9.32 -18.33 0.03
C THR A 35 -8.38 -19.35 0.66
N TYR A 36 -7.44 -19.86 -0.12
CA TYR A 36 -6.56 -20.96 0.22
C TYR A 36 -5.12 -20.64 -0.14
N CYS A 37 -4.19 -21.15 0.65
CA CYS A 37 -2.77 -21.03 0.35
C CYS A 37 -2.42 -21.89 -0.86
N PRO A 38 -1.91 -21.31 -1.95
CA PRO A 38 -1.61 -22.07 -3.18
C PRO A 38 -0.45 -23.06 -2.98
N ALA A 39 0.41 -22.85 -1.98
CA ALA A 39 1.57 -23.71 -1.73
C ALA A 39 1.21 -25.06 -1.08
N ASN A 40 0.11 -25.14 -0.33
CA ASN A 40 -0.26 -26.34 0.45
C ASN A 40 -1.76 -26.65 0.50
N GLY A 41 -2.62 -25.80 -0.08
CA GLY A 41 -4.07 -25.93 -0.07
C GLY A 41 -4.75 -25.60 1.26
N GLU A 42 -4.03 -25.05 2.23
CA GLU A 42 -4.57 -24.71 3.55
C GLU A 42 -5.60 -23.58 3.45
N LEU A 43 -6.72 -23.71 4.18
CA LEU A 43 -7.74 -22.67 4.26
C LEU A 43 -7.19 -21.44 4.98
N LEU A 44 -7.18 -20.29 4.30
CA LEU A 44 -6.71 -19.03 4.84
C LEU A 44 -7.84 -18.19 5.43
N ALA A 45 -8.95 -17.99 4.74
CA ALA A 45 -10.05 -17.19 5.29
C ALA A 45 -11.36 -17.44 4.54
N THR A 46 -12.46 -17.04 5.16
CA THR A 46 -13.77 -16.90 4.49
C THR A 46 -14.05 -15.42 4.25
N CYS A 47 -14.17 -15.01 2.99
CA CYS A 47 -14.37 -13.62 2.59
C CYS A 47 -15.80 -13.42 2.10
N ALA A 48 -16.41 -12.28 2.42
CA ALA A 48 -17.68 -11.86 1.83
C ALA A 48 -17.56 -11.77 0.31
N ASP A 49 -18.53 -12.34 -0.41
CA ASP A 49 -18.60 -12.32 -1.88
C ASP A 49 -19.55 -11.20 -2.31
N ALA A 50 -19.01 -10.12 -2.88
CA ALA A 50 -19.78 -8.90 -3.13
C ALA A 50 -20.84 -9.11 -4.21
N SER A 51 -22.11 -8.85 -3.86
CA SER A 51 -23.22 -8.84 -4.82
C SER A 51 -23.18 -7.59 -5.70
N ARG A 52 -23.99 -7.59 -6.78
CA ARG A 52 -24.17 -6.40 -7.63
C ARG A 52 -24.66 -5.20 -6.80
N GLU A 53 -25.58 -5.45 -5.86
CA GLU A 53 -26.16 -4.44 -4.98
C GLU A 53 -25.13 -3.87 -4.01
N ASP A 54 -24.15 -4.67 -3.56
CA ASP A 54 -23.06 -4.17 -2.71
C ASP A 54 -22.12 -3.25 -3.47
N VAL A 55 -21.83 -3.58 -4.74
CA VAL A 55 -21.05 -2.71 -5.64
C VAL A 55 -21.79 -1.39 -5.88
N ASP A 56 -23.10 -1.46 -6.16
CA ASP A 56 -23.93 -0.26 -6.35
C ASP A 56 -23.91 0.65 -5.10
N LYS A 57 -24.02 0.06 -3.89
CA LYS A 57 -23.89 0.81 -2.61
C LYS A 57 -22.50 1.44 -2.44
N ALA A 58 -21.43 0.71 -2.75
CA ALA A 58 -20.06 1.22 -2.66
C ALA A 58 -19.83 2.42 -3.60
N VAL A 59 -20.34 2.34 -4.84
CA VAL A 59 -20.26 3.42 -5.81
C VAL A 59 -21.05 4.65 -5.36
N GLN A 60 -22.28 4.45 -4.85
CA GLN A 60 -23.09 5.55 -4.31
C GLN A 60 -22.40 6.23 -3.12
N ALA A 61 -21.82 5.45 -2.19
CA ALA A 61 -21.06 5.99 -1.06
C ALA A 61 -19.84 6.79 -1.52
N ALA A 62 -19.09 6.30 -2.52
CA ALA A 62 -17.96 7.02 -3.09
C ALA A 62 -18.38 8.35 -3.73
N TRP A 63 -19.47 8.38 -4.50
CA TRP A 63 -20.02 9.61 -5.08
C TRP A 63 -20.47 10.61 -4.01
N LYS A 64 -21.12 10.15 -2.95
CA LYS A 64 -21.50 11.00 -1.82
C LYS A 64 -20.27 11.58 -1.10
N ALA A 65 -19.25 10.75 -0.87
CA ALA A 65 -18.01 11.17 -0.25
C ALA A 65 -17.22 12.17 -1.10
N TRP A 66 -17.34 12.10 -2.43
CA TRP A 66 -16.66 13.02 -3.35
C TRP A 66 -16.97 14.49 -3.06
N ASP A 67 -18.20 14.82 -2.69
CA ASP A 67 -18.61 16.22 -2.46
C ASP A 67 -17.89 16.90 -1.30
N SER A 68 -17.56 16.16 -0.25
CA SER A 68 -16.72 16.65 0.86
C SER A 68 -15.24 16.45 0.56
N TRP A 69 -14.85 15.28 0.04
CA TRP A 69 -13.45 14.93 -0.23
C TRP A 69 -12.78 15.89 -1.23
N LYS A 70 -13.49 16.31 -2.29
CA LYS A 70 -12.95 17.26 -3.29
C LYS A 70 -12.61 18.63 -2.70
N LYS A 71 -13.16 18.97 -1.53
CA LYS A 71 -12.91 20.23 -0.80
C LYS A 71 -11.79 20.11 0.23
N VAL A 72 -11.38 18.90 0.60
CA VAL A 72 -10.26 18.65 1.53
C VAL A 72 -9.00 19.25 0.93
N SER A 73 -8.23 20.00 1.70
CA SER A 73 -7.05 20.68 1.17
C SER A 73 -5.98 19.66 0.72
N PRO A 74 -5.15 20.00 -0.27
CA PRO A 74 -4.06 19.12 -0.69
C PRO A 74 -3.07 18.80 0.44
N ARG A 75 -2.90 19.73 1.40
CA ARG A 75 -2.11 19.49 2.62
C ARG A 75 -2.72 18.40 3.49
N GLU A 76 -4.03 18.44 3.73
CA GLU A 76 -4.72 17.41 4.51
C GLU A 76 -4.70 16.06 3.79
N ARG A 77 -4.92 16.03 2.47
CA ARG A 77 -4.82 14.79 1.68
C ARG A 77 -3.40 14.19 1.74
N SER A 78 -2.37 15.03 1.63
CA SER A 78 -0.97 14.64 1.80
C SER A 78 -0.71 14.04 3.19
N ALA A 79 -1.21 14.66 4.25
CA ALA A 79 -1.06 14.14 5.61
C ALA A 79 -1.75 12.78 5.81
N LEU A 80 -2.94 12.59 5.21
CA LEU A 80 -3.65 11.30 5.25
C LEU A 80 -2.88 10.20 4.51
N LEU A 81 -2.31 10.50 3.34
CA LEU A 81 -1.49 9.56 2.57
C LEU A 81 -0.21 9.14 3.32
N LEU A 82 0.46 10.09 3.98
CA LEU A 82 1.62 9.79 4.83
C LEU A 82 1.24 8.90 6.02
N LYS A 83 0.09 9.15 6.64
CA LYS A 83 -0.44 8.28 7.70
C LYS A 83 -0.73 6.87 7.22
N ILE A 84 -1.21 6.71 5.98
CA ILE A 84 -1.39 5.38 5.36
C ILE A 84 -0.04 4.69 5.19
N ALA A 85 0.98 5.38 4.69
CA ALA A 85 2.34 4.84 4.56
C ALA A 85 2.89 4.38 5.93
N ASP A 86 2.76 5.21 6.97
CA ASP A 86 3.19 4.88 8.33
C ASP A 86 2.51 3.61 8.86
N LEU A 87 1.20 3.45 8.58
CA LEU A 87 0.45 2.26 8.98
C LEU A 87 0.86 1.01 8.20
N ILE A 88 1.22 1.14 6.92
CA ILE A 88 1.75 0.03 6.12
C ILE A 88 3.11 -0.39 6.69
N ASP A 89 4.02 0.56 6.93
CA ASP A 89 5.36 0.29 7.47
C ASP A 89 5.28 -0.37 8.85
N ALA A 90 4.42 0.15 9.73
CA ALA A 90 4.21 -0.41 11.07
C ALA A 90 3.66 -1.85 11.04
N ASN A 91 3.01 -2.27 9.95
CA ASN A 91 2.45 -3.61 9.78
C ASN A 91 3.17 -4.43 8.71
N ALA A 92 4.36 -4.02 8.26
CA ALA A 92 4.97 -4.54 7.04
C ALA A 92 5.18 -6.06 7.06
N GLY A 93 5.70 -6.60 8.17
CA GLY A 93 5.92 -8.05 8.31
C GLY A 93 4.62 -8.86 8.27
N LYS A 94 3.53 -8.32 8.83
CA LYS A 94 2.21 -8.95 8.79
C LYS A 94 1.65 -8.96 7.37
N LEU A 95 1.71 -7.82 6.68
CA LEU A 95 1.22 -7.67 5.31
C LEU A 95 2.00 -8.57 4.34
N ALA A 96 3.33 -8.64 4.48
CA ALA A 96 4.17 -9.48 3.63
C ALA A 96 3.85 -10.97 3.80
N LEU A 97 3.57 -11.41 5.03
CA LEU A 97 3.19 -12.81 5.30
C LEU A 97 1.80 -13.13 4.74
N ILE A 98 0.83 -12.21 4.89
CA ILE A 98 -0.51 -12.37 4.30
C ILE A 98 -0.41 -12.53 2.78
N ASP A 99 0.33 -11.64 2.12
CA ASP A 99 0.51 -11.66 0.66
C ASP A 99 1.23 -12.94 0.18
N THR A 100 2.29 -13.35 0.86
CA THR A 100 2.97 -14.62 0.57
C THR A 100 2.04 -15.83 0.72
N MET A 101 1.21 -15.85 1.76
CA MET A 101 0.31 -16.98 2.00
C MET A 101 -0.84 -17.01 1.00
N ASP A 102 -1.44 -15.87 0.66
CA ASP A 102 -2.63 -15.79 -0.20
C ASP A 102 -2.26 -15.83 -1.70
N ASN A 103 -1.20 -15.13 -2.10
CA ASN A 103 -0.75 -15.07 -3.50
C ASN A 103 0.25 -16.18 -3.86
N GLY A 104 1.04 -16.66 -2.90
CA GLY A 104 2.06 -17.70 -3.11
C GLY A 104 3.45 -17.18 -3.45
N LYS A 105 3.66 -15.86 -3.52
CA LYS A 105 4.98 -15.26 -3.76
C LYS A 105 5.97 -15.59 -2.65
N PRO A 106 7.25 -15.82 -2.96
CA PRO A 106 8.27 -16.00 -1.92
C PRO A 106 8.31 -14.82 -0.95
N ILE A 107 8.42 -15.10 0.36
CA ILE A 107 8.44 -14.06 1.42
C ILE A 107 9.50 -12.98 1.21
N ARG A 108 10.61 -13.32 0.54
CA ARG A 108 11.67 -12.38 0.18
C ARG A 108 11.17 -11.28 -0.76
N GLU A 109 10.26 -11.62 -1.67
CA GLU A 109 9.69 -10.68 -2.65
C GLU A 109 8.67 -9.77 -1.98
N THR A 110 7.68 -10.31 -1.28
CA THR A 110 6.64 -9.52 -0.61
C THR A 110 7.20 -8.59 0.46
N THR A 111 8.22 -9.06 1.20
CA THR A 111 8.91 -8.25 2.23
C THR A 111 9.78 -7.14 1.64
N ALA A 112 10.47 -7.41 0.53
CA ALA A 112 11.50 -6.49 0.02
C ALA A 112 11.05 -5.68 -1.21
N ILE A 113 9.86 -5.95 -1.75
CA ILE A 113 9.33 -5.29 -2.95
C ILE A 113 7.90 -4.86 -2.72
N ASP A 114 6.94 -5.78 -2.60
CA ASP A 114 5.50 -5.45 -2.69
C ASP A 114 5.03 -4.52 -1.57
N VAL A 115 5.32 -4.87 -0.31
CA VAL A 115 4.92 -4.04 0.85
C VAL A 115 5.66 -2.70 0.90
N PRO A 116 7.01 -2.65 0.73
CA PRO A 116 7.72 -1.38 0.62
C PRO A 116 7.21 -0.50 -0.53
N LEU A 117 6.87 -1.09 -1.68
CA LEU A 117 6.29 -0.35 -2.81
C LEU A 117 4.94 0.24 -2.46
N ALA A 118 4.05 -0.52 -1.82
CA ALA A 118 2.74 -0.01 -1.40
C ALA A 118 2.86 1.22 -0.50
N SER A 119 3.78 1.17 0.48
CA SER A 119 4.10 2.31 1.36
C SER A 119 4.70 3.49 0.58
N ALA A 120 5.63 3.22 -0.32
CA ALA A 120 6.29 4.25 -1.14
C ALA A 120 5.30 4.95 -2.08
N PHE A 121 4.37 4.23 -2.70
CA PHE A 121 3.33 4.84 -3.54
C PHE A 121 2.44 5.81 -2.77
N ALA A 122 2.02 5.44 -1.55
CA ALA A 122 1.29 6.35 -0.68
C ALA A 122 2.12 7.61 -0.35
N THR A 123 3.42 7.42 -0.07
CA THR A 123 4.36 8.52 0.21
C THR A 123 4.58 9.44 -1.01
N LEU A 124 4.71 8.90 -2.22
CA LEU A 124 4.96 9.67 -3.45
C LEU A 124 3.72 10.41 -3.96
N GLN A 125 2.53 9.88 -3.70
CA GLN A 125 1.30 10.58 -4.06
C GLN A 125 1.10 11.85 -3.21
N ALA A 126 1.61 11.87 -1.96
CA ALA A 126 1.48 13.00 -1.06
C ALA A 126 2.05 14.33 -1.61
N PRO A 127 3.29 14.41 -2.13
CA PRO A 127 3.82 15.63 -2.74
C PRO A 127 3.19 15.96 -4.10
N LEU A 128 2.72 14.96 -4.86
CA LEU A 128 1.98 15.19 -6.11
C LEU A 128 0.67 15.95 -5.85
N GLU A 129 0.00 15.69 -4.73
CA GLU A 129 -1.17 16.48 -4.31
C GLU A 129 -0.81 17.95 -4.09
N LEU A 130 0.36 18.23 -3.48
CA LEU A 130 0.83 19.59 -3.24
C LEU A 130 1.20 20.33 -4.54
N MET A 131 1.81 19.62 -5.50
CA MET A 131 2.22 20.20 -6.79
C MET A 131 1.04 20.53 -7.73
N ARG A 132 -0.13 19.90 -7.54
CA ARG A 132 -1.34 20.18 -8.35
C ARG A 132 -1.93 21.57 -8.11
N VAL A 133 -1.59 22.23 -7.01
CA VAL A 133 -1.98 23.63 -6.77
C VAL A 133 -0.79 24.51 -7.17
N ARG A 134 -0.97 25.39 -8.15
CA ARG A 134 -0.01 26.49 -8.44
C ARG A 134 0.04 27.55 -7.33
N GLN A 135 -0.25 27.18 -6.08
CA GLN A 135 -0.05 27.94 -4.85
C GLN A 135 1.00 27.22 -4.01
N TYR A 136 2.11 26.87 -4.62
CA TYR A 136 3.25 26.32 -3.90
C TYR A 136 4.38 27.33 -4.02
N ASP A 137 4.48 28.19 -3.01
CA ASP A 137 5.70 28.94 -2.71
C ASP A 137 6.85 27.92 -2.71
N GLY A 138 7.71 27.97 -3.74
CA GLY A 138 8.80 27.03 -3.97
C GLY A 138 9.79 26.85 -2.81
N LYS A 139 9.63 27.57 -1.69
CA LYS A 139 10.45 27.45 -0.48
C LYS A 139 10.19 26.19 0.35
N ASN A 140 9.08 25.47 0.15
CA ASN A 140 8.71 24.34 1.03
C ASN A 140 9.00 22.94 0.43
N ILE A 141 9.19 22.81 -0.90
CA ILE A 141 9.36 21.48 -1.52
C ILE A 141 10.69 20.89 -1.09
N ASN A 142 11.73 21.72 -1.03
CA ASN A 142 13.05 21.28 -0.60
C ASN A 142 13.05 20.88 0.88
N GLN A 143 12.34 21.62 1.75
CA GLN A 143 12.21 21.23 3.16
C GLN A 143 11.42 19.93 3.33
N TRP A 144 10.35 19.74 2.55
CA TRP A 144 9.58 18.51 2.57
C TRP A 144 10.36 17.33 1.99
N LEU A 145 11.07 17.53 0.87
CA LEU A 145 11.95 16.54 0.26
C LEU A 145 13.05 16.15 1.24
N GLU A 146 13.68 17.10 1.93
CA GLU A 146 14.69 16.82 2.97
C GLU A 146 14.08 16.07 4.17
N ALA A 147 12.91 16.48 4.65
CA ALA A 147 12.22 15.80 5.76
C ALA A 147 11.76 14.37 5.42
N ASN A 148 11.63 14.05 4.13
CA ASN A 148 11.17 12.75 3.64
C ASN A 148 12.22 12.04 2.78
N LYS A 149 13.47 12.51 2.76
CA LYS A 149 14.51 12.05 1.82
C LYS A 149 14.79 10.56 1.94
N ASP A 150 14.78 10.01 3.14
CA ASP A 150 15.05 8.60 3.38
C ASP A 150 13.95 7.72 2.76
N ARG A 151 12.69 8.18 2.79
CA ARG A 151 11.56 7.47 2.16
C ARG A 151 11.63 7.54 0.63
N ILE A 152 12.05 8.69 0.11
CA ILE A 152 12.18 8.92 -1.34
C ILE A 152 13.38 8.17 -1.89
N GLU A 153 14.53 8.20 -1.22
CA GLU A 153 15.73 7.46 -1.59
C GLU A 153 15.49 5.94 -1.58
N VAL A 154 14.74 5.40 -0.62
CA VAL A 154 14.38 3.97 -0.62
C VAL A 154 13.60 3.61 -1.88
N PHE A 155 12.70 4.47 -2.36
CA PHE A 155 12.02 4.25 -3.64
C PHE A 155 12.97 4.45 -4.83
N TYR A 156 13.71 5.56 -4.86
CA TYR A 156 14.55 5.94 -6.00
C TYR A 156 15.73 4.98 -6.18
N LEU A 157 16.49 4.66 -5.13
CA LEU A 157 17.63 3.72 -5.19
C LEU A 157 17.20 2.28 -5.45
N ARG A 158 15.97 1.89 -5.08
CA ARG A 158 15.45 0.53 -5.28
C ARG A 158 14.95 0.28 -6.71
N PHE A 159 14.35 1.27 -7.36
CA PHE A 159 13.77 1.15 -8.71
C PHE A 159 14.58 1.86 -9.82
N TYR A 160 15.32 2.89 -9.43
CA TYR A 160 16.35 3.55 -10.24
C TYR A 160 17.70 3.39 -9.53
N PRO A 161 18.22 2.14 -9.39
CA PRO A 161 19.58 1.95 -8.89
C PRO A 161 20.51 2.83 -9.72
N PRO A 162 21.53 3.47 -9.11
CA PRO A 162 22.45 4.38 -9.79
C PRO A 162 23.35 3.61 -10.77
N ALA A 163 22.76 3.21 -11.88
CA ALA A 163 23.39 2.73 -13.09
C ALA A 163 22.69 3.46 -14.23
N LEU A 164 22.98 4.77 -14.33
CA LEU A 164 22.81 5.68 -15.48
C LEU A 164 22.89 7.17 -15.06
N ASN A 165 23.66 7.52 -14.02
CA ASN A 165 24.03 8.92 -13.81
C ASN A 165 25.26 9.26 -14.67
N HIS A 166 25.05 9.57 -15.96
CA HIS A 166 26.09 10.05 -16.87
C HIS A 166 26.73 11.41 -16.46
N LYS A 167 26.40 11.95 -15.29
CA LYS A 167 26.96 13.21 -14.80
C LYS A 167 28.17 13.06 -13.86
N GLU A 168 28.43 11.88 -13.29
CA GLU A 168 29.63 11.67 -12.45
C GLU A 168 30.83 11.08 -13.20
N ASN A 169 30.65 10.66 -14.46
CA ASN A 169 31.74 10.09 -15.28
C ASN A 169 32.48 11.11 -16.16
N ARG A 170 32.32 12.42 -15.92
CA ARG A 170 32.99 13.50 -16.68
C ARG A 170 34.19 14.16 -15.99
N TYR A 171 34.64 13.65 -14.85
CA TYR A 171 35.84 14.15 -14.16
C TYR A 171 36.90 13.08 -13.87
N ARG A 172 36.94 11.98 -14.63
CA ARG A 172 37.99 10.95 -14.53
C ARG A 172 38.69 10.57 -15.84
N MET A 173 38.56 11.42 -16.88
CA MET A 173 39.26 11.25 -18.17
C MET A 173 39.89 12.58 -18.63
N ALA A 174 40.56 13.28 -17.70
CA ALA A 174 41.55 14.31 -17.98
C ALA A 174 42.42 14.45 -16.72
N GLY A 175 43.58 13.78 -16.74
CA GLY A 175 44.52 13.68 -15.61
C GLY A 175 45.16 12.31 -15.57
#